data_AF-C7IXP4-F1
#
_entry.id   AF-C7IXP4-F1
#
_cell.length_a   1.000
_cell.length_b   1.000
_cell.length_c   1.000
_cell.angle_alpha   90.00
_cell.angle_beta   90.00
_cell.angle_gamma   90.00
#
_symmetry.space_group_name_H-M   'P 1'
#
loop_
_entity.id
_entity.type
_entity.pdbx_description
1 polymer ?
#
loop_
_entity_poly.entity_id
_entity_poly.type
_entity_poly.pdbx_seq_one_letter_code
_entity_poly.pdbx_strand_id
1 'polypeptide(L)'
;MAGGAWLQLQVALLLLVALIFSTLSPSEAEAEAAAATSTNLRRRQEVQSLLRRLNKPPLATIQSPDGDIIDCVHISKQPAFDHPLLKNHTIQMRPSIQPSGMYGEAARPFTQTWNQNGEKCPDNTVPIRRTKEEDVMRATSVATFGKKTHGSHHPRLAGVTDGHHQYGVASATGDANYYGTKATINLWQPTIATSGDFSLAQLWISAGSYQNKDLNTIEAGWQVCETLRAGSIQELAASFIIFPCHQELSERQLVQ
;
A
#
# COMPACT_ATOMS: atom_id res chain seq x y z
N MET A 1 26.34 29.41 72.95
CA MET A 1 26.76 29.72 71.56
C MET A 1 26.94 28.45 70.70
N ALA A 2 26.07 27.44 70.83
CA ALA A 2 26.21 26.15 70.12
C ALA A 2 25.17 25.92 69.00
N GLY A 3 24.08 26.70 68.96
CA GLY A 3 23.00 26.51 67.98
C GLY A 3 23.30 27.01 66.55
N GLY A 4 24.25 27.94 66.39
CA GLY A 4 24.58 28.52 65.08
C GLY A 4 25.31 27.57 64.15
N ALA A 5 26.23 26.75 64.67
CA ALA A 5 27.00 25.79 63.88
C ALA A 5 26.13 24.63 63.33
N TRP A 6 25.12 24.22 64.09
CA TRP A 6 24.20 23.15 63.70
C TRP A 6 23.29 23.57 62.54
N LEU A 7 22.79 24.81 62.59
CA LEU A 7 21.99 25.40 61.51
C LEU A 7 22.81 25.56 60.22
N GLN A 8 24.09 25.97 60.33
CA GLN A 8 25.00 26.10 59.19
C GLN A 8 25.30 24.75 58.52
N LEU A 9 25.52 23.69 59.31
CA LEU A 9 25.70 22.32 58.80
C LEU A 9 24.45 21.80 58.09
N GLN A 10 23.25 22.08 58.62
CA GLN A 10 21.98 21.72 57.97
C GLN A 10 21.77 22.43 56.63
N VAL A 11 22.05 23.74 56.58
CA VAL A 11 21.94 24.52 55.34
C VAL A 11 22.95 24.03 54.30
N ALA A 12 24.19 23.77 54.70
CA ALA A 12 25.22 23.23 53.81
C ALA A 12 24.83 21.85 53.26
N LEU A 13 24.26 20.97 54.09
CA LEU A 13 23.78 19.66 53.66
C LEU A 13 22.63 19.77 52.65
N LEU A 14 21.65 20.65 52.90
CA LEU A 14 20.52 20.86 51.98
C LEU A 14 20.97 21.44 50.63
N LEU A 15 21.93 22.37 50.62
CA LEU A 15 22.51 22.91 49.38
C LEU A 15 23.28 21.84 48.60
N LEU A 16 24.01 20.98 49.30
CA LEU A 16 24.77 19.89 48.69
C LEU A 16 23.84 18.83 48.09
N VAL A 17 22.75 18.49 48.79
CA VAL A 17 21.69 17.61 48.28
C VAL A 17 20.99 18.24 47.06
N ALA A 18 20.72 19.55 47.07
CA ALA A 18 20.11 20.25 45.93
C ALA A 18 21.04 20.28 44.70
N LEU A 19 22.34 20.53 44.88
CA LEU A 19 23.36 20.48 43.81
C LEU A 19 23.50 19.06 43.22
N ILE A 20 23.47 18.04 44.08
CA ILE A 20 23.47 16.63 43.66
C ILE A 20 22.20 16.32 42.86
N PHE A 21 21.01 16.70 43.36
CA PHE A 21 19.74 16.52 42.63
C PHE A 21 19.73 17.25 41.27
N SER A 22 20.36 18.43 41.20
CA SER A 22 20.44 19.24 39.97
C SER A 22 21.42 18.67 38.94
N THR A 23 22.41 17.89 39.37
CA THR A 23 23.41 17.24 38.50
C THR A 23 23.00 15.80 38.11
N LEU A 24 22.12 15.15 38.88
CA LEU A 24 21.59 13.81 38.59
C LEU A 24 20.31 13.83 37.74
N SER A 25 19.60 14.95 37.66
CA SER A 25 18.47 15.07 36.75
C SER A 25 18.97 15.09 35.30
N PRO A 26 18.52 14.17 34.43
CA PRO A 26 18.87 14.21 33.01
C PRO A 26 18.47 15.55 32.43
N SER A 27 19.31 16.09 31.55
CA SER A 27 18.97 17.30 30.81
C SER A 27 17.73 17.08 29.95
N GLU A 28 16.99 18.14 29.63
CA GLU A 28 15.83 18.05 28.73
C GLU A 28 16.20 17.39 27.39
N ALA A 29 17.40 17.67 26.88
CA ALA A 29 17.93 17.07 25.67
C ALA A 29 18.17 15.55 25.79
N GLU A 30 18.69 15.07 26.94
CA GLU A 30 18.87 13.64 27.19
C GLU A 30 17.54 12.92 27.34
N ALA A 31 16.56 13.54 28.01
CA ALA A 31 15.21 13.01 28.15
C ALA A 31 14.51 12.91 26.77
N GLU A 32 14.64 13.94 25.94
CA GLU A 32 14.10 13.95 24.57
C GLU A 32 14.78 12.90 23.66
N ALA A 33 16.11 12.76 23.73
CA ALA A 33 16.85 11.74 22.99
C ALA A 33 16.47 10.32 23.41
N ALA A 34 16.28 10.07 24.72
CA ALA A 34 15.83 8.79 25.23
C ALA A 34 14.38 8.48 24.77
N ALA A 35 13.50 9.47 24.79
CA ALA A 35 12.14 9.35 24.28
C ALA A 35 12.12 9.05 22.77
N ALA A 36 12.91 9.78 21.97
CA ALA A 36 13.07 9.55 20.53
C ALA A 36 13.65 8.17 20.21
N THR A 37 14.57 7.67 21.03
CA THR A 37 15.13 6.31 20.87
C THR A 37 14.06 5.26 21.17
N SER A 38 13.30 5.43 22.25
CA SER A 38 12.21 4.53 22.64
C SER A 38 11.11 4.45 21.57
N THR A 39 10.70 5.59 21.01
CA THR A 39 9.70 5.63 19.93
C THR A 39 10.19 4.96 18.66
N ASN A 40 11.45 5.14 18.28
CA ASN A 40 12.06 4.45 17.13
C ASN A 40 12.12 2.93 17.34
N LEU A 41 12.49 2.47 18.54
CA LEU A 41 12.50 1.04 18.87
C LEU A 41 11.10 0.43 18.76
N ARG A 42 10.09 1.10 19.32
CA ARG A 42 8.69 0.68 19.21
C ARG A 42 8.23 0.62 17.75
N ARG A 43 8.56 1.65 16.95
CA ARG A 43 8.26 1.68 15.52
C ARG A 43 8.90 0.49 14.78
N ARG A 44 10.18 0.20 15.04
CA ARG A 44 10.87 -0.97 14.43
C ARG A 44 10.21 -2.29 14.83
N GLN A 45 9.79 -2.46 16.08
CA GLN A 45 9.07 -3.65 16.52
C GLN A 45 7.73 -3.82 15.80
N GLU A 46 6.98 -2.72 15.62
CA GLU A 46 5.73 -2.70 14.86
C GLU A 46 5.97 -3.04 13.38
N VAL A 47 7.02 -2.50 12.77
CA VAL A 47 7.43 -2.81 11.39
C VAL A 47 7.78 -4.29 11.26
N GLN A 48 8.62 -4.84 12.14
CA GLN A 48 8.97 -6.27 12.11
C GLN A 48 7.74 -7.17 12.26
N SER A 49 6.80 -6.78 13.14
CA SER A 49 5.53 -7.49 13.29
C SER A 49 4.71 -7.48 12.00
N LEU A 50 4.61 -6.32 11.34
CA LEU A 50 3.93 -6.19 10.06
C LEU A 50 4.60 -7.00 8.96
N LEU A 51 5.92 -6.93 8.83
CA LEU A 51 6.69 -7.68 7.83
C LEU A 51 6.49 -9.18 7.97
N ARG A 52 6.46 -9.72 9.20
CA ARG A 52 6.15 -11.14 9.44
C ARG A 52 4.76 -11.55 8.96
N ARG A 53 3.80 -10.61 8.95
CA ARG A 53 2.43 -10.87 8.47
C ARG A 53 2.35 -10.78 6.94
N LEU A 54 2.99 -9.77 6.35
CA LEU A 54 2.95 -9.50 4.90
C LEU A 54 3.77 -10.53 4.11
N ASN A 55 5.01 -10.77 4.53
CA ASN A 55 5.93 -11.65 3.81
C ASN A 55 5.69 -13.10 4.20
N LYS A 56 5.00 -13.82 3.31
CA LYS A 56 4.70 -15.24 3.49
C LYS A 56 5.96 -16.09 3.23
N PRO A 57 6.10 -17.26 3.88
CA PRO A 57 7.22 -18.16 3.61
C PRO A 57 7.27 -18.54 2.12
N PRO A 58 8.35 -18.19 1.39
CA PRO A 58 8.48 -18.51 -0.03
C PRO A 58 8.85 -19.98 -0.24
N LEU A 59 8.39 -20.56 -1.35
CA LEU A 59 8.86 -21.84 -1.87
C LEU A 59 10.07 -21.67 -2.79
N ALA A 60 10.19 -20.50 -3.41
CA ALA A 60 11.34 -20.07 -4.18
C ALA A 60 11.44 -18.54 -4.10
N THR A 61 12.64 -18.01 -4.26
CA THR A 61 12.90 -16.57 -4.30
C THR A 61 13.70 -16.24 -5.55
N ILE A 62 13.27 -15.20 -6.25
CA ILE A 62 13.88 -14.67 -7.46
C ILE A 62 14.43 -13.28 -7.16
N GLN A 63 15.67 -13.03 -7.60
CA GLN A 63 16.33 -11.74 -7.46
C GLN A 63 16.20 -10.97 -8.77
N SER A 64 15.41 -9.91 -8.76
CA SER A 64 15.22 -9.08 -9.93
C SER A 64 16.45 -8.18 -10.17
N PRO A 65 16.83 -7.90 -11.43
CA PRO A 65 17.95 -7.00 -11.76
C PRO A 65 17.84 -5.59 -11.18
N ASP A 66 16.62 -5.12 -10.88
CA ASP A 66 16.35 -3.81 -10.25
C ASP A 66 16.47 -3.83 -8.71
N GLY A 67 16.86 -4.96 -8.10
CA GLY A 67 17.03 -5.11 -6.66
C GLY A 67 15.77 -5.48 -5.89
N ASP A 68 14.66 -5.72 -6.60
CA ASP A 68 13.47 -6.32 -6.02
C ASP A 68 13.64 -7.82 -5.77
N ILE A 69 13.01 -8.29 -4.69
CA ILE A 69 13.00 -9.71 -4.32
C ILE A 69 11.58 -10.22 -4.57
N ILE A 70 11.44 -11.21 -5.45
CA ILE A 70 10.15 -11.83 -5.76
C ILE A 70 10.07 -13.18 -5.06
N ASP A 71 9.12 -13.31 -4.15
CA ASP A 71 8.84 -14.53 -3.41
C ASP A 71 7.72 -15.31 -4.09
N CYS A 72 8.01 -16.56 -4.45
CA CYS A 72 7.02 -17.49 -4.98
C CYS A 72 6.29 -18.14 -3.81
N VAL A 73 5.07 -17.69 -3.56
CA VAL A 73 4.24 -18.12 -2.43
C VAL A 73 3.19 -19.10 -2.93
N HIS A 74 2.95 -20.19 -2.19
CA HIS A 74 1.89 -21.13 -2.56
C HIS A 74 0.54 -20.40 -2.74
N ILE A 75 -0.21 -20.72 -3.79
CA ILE A 75 -1.42 -19.98 -4.17
C ILE A 75 -2.45 -19.87 -3.04
N SER A 76 -2.59 -20.91 -2.22
CA SER A 76 -3.49 -20.91 -1.05
C SER A 76 -2.96 -20.16 0.18
N LYS A 77 -1.73 -19.67 0.15
CA LYS A 77 -1.07 -18.94 1.25
C LYS A 77 -0.85 -17.46 0.95
N GLN A 78 -1.38 -16.95 -0.15
CA GLN A 78 -1.27 -15.53 -0.50
C GLN A 78 -1.92 -14.63 0.58
N PRO A 79 -1.43 -13.39 0.78
CA PRO A 79 -1.90 -12.48 1.84
C PRO A 79 -3.42 -12.23 1.86
N ALA A 80 -4.09 -12.28 0.71
CA ALA A 80 -5.55 -12.10 0.64
C ALA A 80 -6.31 -13.07 1.55
N PHE A 81 -5.83 -14.32 1.72
CA PHE A 81 -6.49 -15.34 2.53
C PHE A 81 -6.29 -15.18 4.04
N ASP A 82 -5.51 -14.19 4.49
CA ASP A 82 -5.51 -13.79 5.90
C ASP A 82 -6.82 -13.07 6.28
N HIS A 83 -7.55 -12.54 5.30
CA HIS A 83 -8.80 -11.85 5.54
C HIS A 83 -9.88 -12.84 6.02
N PRO A 84 -10.57 -12.58 7.15
CA PRO A 84 -11.56 -13.51 7.69
C PRO A 84 -12.66 -13.93 6.71
N LEU A 85 -13.10 -13.01 5.85
CA LEU A 85 -14.13 -13.27 4.84
C LEU A 85 -13.65 -14.16 3.67
N LEU A 86 -12.35 -14.34 3.51
CA LEU A 86 -11.75 -15.16 2.46
C LEU A 86 -11.23 -16.50 2.99
N LYS A 87 -11.49 -16.81 4.27
CA LYS A 87 -11.21 -18.14 4.82
C LYS A 87 -12.02 -19.19 4.07
N ASN A 88 -11.37 -20.28 3.67
CA ASN A 88 -11.97 -21.38 2.91
C ASN A 88 -12.49 -20.98 1.52
N HIS A 89 -12.04 -19.85 0.97
CA HIS A 89 -12.38 -19.48 -0.40
C HIS A 89 -11.83 -20.51 -1.40
N THR A 90 -12.69 -21.04 -2.27
CA THR A 90 -12.29 -21.91 -3.37
C THR A 90 -11.65 -21.08 -4.48
N ILE A 91 -10.35 -21.26 -4.67
CA ILE A 91 -9.59 -20.56 -5.70
C ILE A 91 -10.05 -21.04 -7.07
N GLN A 92 -10.58 -20.11 -7.86
CA GLN A 92 -10.94 -20.39 -9.25
C GLN A 92 -9.67 -20.41 -10.10
N MET A 93 -9.33 -21.59 -10.62
CA MET A 93 -8.20 -21.77 -11.52
C MET A 93 -8.59 -21.41 -12.96
N ARG A 94 -7.58 -21.25 -13.81
CA ARG A 94 -7.78 -20.99 -15.23
C ARG A 94 -8.76 -22.04 -15.82
N PRO A 95 -9.87 -21.62 -16.47
CA PRO A 95 -10.82 -22.56 -17.04
C PRO A 95 -10.16 -23.37 -18.16
N SER A 96 -10.51 -24.66 -18.23
CA SER A 96 -10.03 -25.58 -19.27
C SER A 96 -10.65 -25.32 -20.64
N ILE A 97 -11.81 -24.66 -20.68
CA ILE A 97 -12.54 -24.30 -21.90
C ILE A 97 -12.43 -22.80 -22.09
N GLN A 98 -11.73 -22.38 -23.15
CA GLN A 98 -11.73 -20.99 -23.61
C GLN A 98 -12.84 -20.83 -24.65
N PRO A 99 -13.70 -19.80 -24.56
CA PRO A 99 -14.72 -19.53 -25.57
C PRO A 99 -14.07 -19.41 -26.96
N SER A 100 -14.57 -20.19 -27.92
CA SER A 100 -14.13 -20.17 -29.31
C SER A 100 -14.27 -18.77 -29.90
N GLY A 101 -13.16 -18.21 -30.42
CA GLY A 101 -13.11 -16.84 -30.96
C GLY A 101 -12.11 -15.92 -30.27
N MET A 102 -11.57 -16.30 -29.09
CA MET A 102 -10.41 -15.63 -28.47
C MET A 102 -9.06 -16.16 -28.99
N TYR A 103 -9.04 -16.75 -30.19
CA TYR A 103 -7.82 -17.14 -30.91
C TYR A 103 -7.13 -15.90 -31.48
N GLY A 104 -6.59 -15.05 -30.61
CA GLY A 104 -5.56 -14.09 -30.99
C GLY A 104 -4.19 -14.76 -30.85
N GLU A 105 -3.23 -14.40 -31.71
CA GLU A 105 -1.82 -14.78 -31.62
C GLU A 105 -1.37 -14.96 -30.18
N ALA A 106 -0.61 -16.03 -29.91
CA ALA A 106 0.03 -16.27 -28.62
C ALA A 106 0.60 -14.95 -28.12
N ALA A 107 -0.09 -14.34 -27.15
CA ALA A 107 0.30 -13.04 -26.65
C ALA A 107 1.76 -13.20 -26.22
N ARG A 108 2.66 -12.42 -26.83
CA ARG A 108 4.06 -12.42 -26.40
C ARG A 108 4.02 -12.27 -24.89
N PRO A 109 4.57 -13.23 -24.12
CA PRO A 109 4.47 -13.18 -22.68
C PRO A 109 5.02 -11.84 -22.26
N PHE A 110 4.16 -11.03 -21.63
CA PHE A 110 4.57 -9.73 -21.14
C PHE A 110 5.63 -9.98 -20.08
N THR A 111 6.83 -9.44 -20.29
CA THR A 111 7.94 -9.61 -19.36
C THR A 111 8.04 -8.41 -18.44
N GLN A 112 8.03 -8.67 -17.13
CA GLN A 112 8.43 -7.75 -16.08
C GLN A 112 9.93 -7.92 -15.83
N THR A 113 10.60 -6.91 -15.27
CA THR A 113 12.06 -6.91 -15.01
C THR A 113 12.56 -8.24 -14.41
N TRP A 114 11.84 -8.75 -13.41
CA TRP A 114 12.19 -9.99 -12.71
C TRP A 114 12.03 -11.27 -13.54
N ASN A 115 11.30 -11.28 -14.66
CA ASN A 115 11.10 -12.46 -15.50
C ASN A 115 11.57 -12.28 -16.95
N GLN A 116 12.32 -11.21 -17.26
CA GLN A 116 12.84 -10.94 -18.61
C GLN A 116 13.74 -12.07 -19.12
N ASN A 117 14.44 -12.77 -18.21
CA ASN A 117 15.32 -13.89 -18.54
C ASN A 117 14.60 -15.25 -18.54
N GLY A 118 13.26 -15.26 -18.50
CA GLY A 118 12.48 -16.49 -18.47
C GLY A 118 12.35 -17.13 -17.09
N GLU A 119 12.80 -16.46 -16.03
CA GLU A 119 12.58 -16.89 -14.65
C GLU A 119 11.08 -16.95 -14.34
N LYS A 120 10.66 -18.02 -13.67
CA LYS A 120 9.26 -18.27 -13.36
C LYS A 120 9.15 -18.90 -11.99
N CYS A 121 8.08 -18.54 -11.30
CA CYS A 121 7.71 -19.23 -10.08
C CYS A 121 7.25 -20.67 -10.39
N PRO A 122 7.51 -21.64 -9.48
CA PRO A 122 7.04 -23.01 -9.64
C PRO A 122 5.50 -23.09 -9.79
N ASP A 123 5.02 -24.19 -10.36
CA ASP A 123 3.58 -24.43 -10.46
C ASP A 123 2.90 -24.37 -9.08
N ASN A 124 1.64 -23.91 -9.07
CA ASN A 124 0.83 -23.69 -7.87
C ASN A 124 1.37 -22.60 -6.92
N THR A 125 2.20 -21.70 -7.43
CA THR A 125 2.68 -20.53 -6.68
C THR A 125 2.39 -19.23 -7.41
N VAL A 126 2.31 -18.14 -6.65
CA VAL A 126 2.12 -16.78 -7.15
C VAL A 126 3.37 -15.95 -6.84
N PRO A 127 3.89 -15.16 -7.80
CA PRO A 127 4.98 -14.23 -7.55
C PRO A 127 4.48 -13.06 -6.72
N ILE A 128 5.12 -12.79 -5.58
CA ILE A 128 4.81 -11.67 -4.69
C ILE A 128 6.09 -10.89 -4.42
N ARG A 129 6.11 -9.58 -4.71
CA ARG A 129 7.23 -8.72 -4.34
C ARG A 129 7.34 -8.64 -2.81
N ARG A 130 8.51 -8.99 -2.26
CA ARG A 130 8.80 -8.91 -0.83
C ARG A 130 8.76 -7.47 -0.36
N THR A 131 8.01 -7.22 0.71
CA THR A 131 8.02 -5.91 1.38
C THR A 131 9.27 -5.82 2.27
N LYS A 132 10.07 -4.77 2.12
CA LYS A 132 11.27 -4.51 2.93
C LYS A 132 10.95 -3.57 4.10
N GLU A 133 11.85 -3.53 5.09
CA GLU A 133 11.71 -2.59 6.23
C GLU A 133 11.69 -1.15 5.75
N GLU A 134 12.56 -0.79 4.80
CA GLU A 134 12.56 0.54 4.18
C GLU A 134 11.21 0.90 3.54
N ASP A 135 10.50 -0.05 2.93
CA ASP A 135 9.20 0.21 2.31
C ASP A 135 8.16 0.65 3.35
N VAL A 136 8.13 -0.02 4.50
CA VAL A 136 7.21 0.29 5.60
C VAL A 136 7.62 1.58 6.31
N MET A 137 8.93 1.81 6.47
CA MET A 137 9.47 2.99 7.15
C MET A 137 9.21 4.29 6.36
N ARG A 138 9.00 4.21 5.03
CA ARG A 138 8.58 5.36 4.21
C ARG A 138 7.17 5.84 4.51
N ALA A 139 6.29 4.99 5.06
CA ALA A 139 4.95 5.41 5.44
C ALA A 139 4.97 6.25 6.73
N THR A 140 4.04 7.21 6.85
CA THR A 140 3.88 8.06 8.05
C THR A 140 3.73 7.23 9.32
N SER A 141 3.02 6.11 9.24
CA SER A 141 2.86 5.14 10.33
C SER A 141 2.74 3.72 9.78
N VAL A 142 3.07 2.73 10.62
CA VAL A 142 2.86 1.30 10.30
C VAL A 142 1.37 1.01 10.05
N ALA A 143 0.48 1.70 10.77
CA ALA A 143 -0.97 1.51 10.67
C ALA A 143 -1.56 2.01 9.34
N THR A 144 -0.87 2.92 8.64
CA THR A 144 -1.30 3.49 7.35
C THR A 144 -0.58 2.88 6.16
N PHE A 145 0.42 2.01 6.37
CA PHE A 145 1.12 1.33 5.29
C PHE A 145 0.15 0.52 4.41
N GLY A 146 0.20 0.76 3.09
CA GLY A 146 -0.67 0.09 2.12
C GLY A 146 -2.15 0.49 2.17
N LYS A 147 -2.55 1.45 3.02
CA LYS A 147 -3.92 1.98 3.06
C LYS A 147 -4.05 3.19 2.15
N LYS A 148 -5.18 3.28 1.44
CA LYS A 148 -5.60 4.53 0.81
C LYS A 148 -5.88 5.54 1.92
N THR A 149 -5.22 6.69 1.89
CA THR A 149 -5.47 7.76 2.87
C THR A 149 -6.79 8.44 2.50
N HIS A 150 -7.81 8.30 3.35
CA HIS A 150 -9.07 9.06 3.24
C HIS A 150 -8.90 10.56 3.62
N GLY A 151 -7.65 11.03 3.68
CA GLY A 151 -7.24 12.23 4.39
C GLY A 151 -6.80 13.41 3.51
N SER A 152 -6.76 13.26 2.19
CA SER A 152 -6.97 14.44 1.35
C SER A 152 -8.46 14.77 1.47
N HIS A 153 -8.78 15.56 2.49
CA HIS A 153 -9.70 16.64 2.26
C HIS A 153 -9.13 17.36 1.04
N HIS A 154 -9.59 17.01 -0.16
CA HIS A 154 -9.82 18.07 -1.13
C HIS A 154 -10.54 19.12 -0.30
N PRO A 155 -9.97 20.32 -0.11
CA PRO A 155 -10.75 21.39 0.48
C PRO A 155 -12.06 21.34 -0.31
N ARG A 156 -13.19 21.28 0.41
CA ARG A 156 -14.49 21.54 -0.19
C ARG A 156 -14.41 22.97 -0.70
N LEU A 157 -13.77 23.15 -1.84
CA LEU A 157 -13.88 24.31 -2.68
C LEU A 157 -15.27 24.13 -3.27
N ALA A 158 -16.25 24.63 -2.53
CA ALA A 158 -17.43 25.17 -3.15
C ALA A 158 -16.93 26.05 -4.31
N GLY A 159 -17.05 25.54 -5.54
CA GLY A 159 -16.68 26.27 -6.75
C GLY A 159 -15.37 25.88 -7.44
N VAL A 160 -14.93 24.62 -7.47
CA VAL A 160 -14.01 24.16 -8.54
C VAL A 160 -14.71 23.19 -9.47
N THR A 161 -15.40 23.78 -10.44
CA THR A 161 -15.69 23.17 -11.74
C THR A 161 -14.40 23.22 -12.58
N ASP A 162 -13.36 22.47 -12.22
CA ASP A 162 -12.23 22.15 -13.11
C ASP A 162 -11.18 21.30 -12.39
N GLY A 163 -11.24 19.99 -12.61
CA GLY A 163 -10.21 19.03 -12.19
C GLY A 163 -10.11 17.98 -13.29
N HIS A 164 -9.58 18.42 -14.44
CA HIS A 164 -9.56 17.66 -15.70
C HIS A 164 -8.73 16.38 -15.60
N HIS A 165 -9.33 15.31 -15.10
CA HIS A 165 -8.93 13.98 -15.55
C HIS A 165 -9.36 13.86 -17.01
N GLN A 166 -8.43 14.01 -17.95
CA GLN A 166 -8.67 13.66 -19.34
C GLN A 166 -8.55 12.14 -19.46
N TYR A 167 -9.66 11.48 -19.75
CA TYR A 167 -9.70 10.04 -19.92
C TYR A 167 -10.55 9.66 -21.13
N GLY A 168 -10.11 8.64 -21.86
CA GLY A 168 -10.95 7.95 -22.83
C GLY A 168 -11.56 6.71 -22.17
N VAL A 169 -12.89 6.57 -22.23
CA VAL A 169 -13.56 5.34 -21.79
C VAL A 169 -14.17 4.65 -23.00
N ALA A 170 -13.89 3.36 -23.14
CA ALA A 170 -14.71 2.46 -23.93
C ALA A 170 -15.41 1.51 -22.96
N SER A 171 -16.74 1.47 -23.01
CA SER A 171 -17.55 0.59 -22.17
C SER A 171 -18.40 -0.34 -23.04
N ALA A 172 -18.62 -1.55 -22.54
CA ALA A 172 -19.63 -2.45 -23.05
C ALA A 172 -20.67 -2.62 -21.93
N THR A 173 -21.86 -2.08 -22.14
CA THR A 173 -22.98 -2.15 -21.18
C THR A 173 -24.21 -2.69 -21.91
N GLY A 174 -24.77 -3.79 -21.41
CA GLY A 174 -25.98 -4.40 -21.97
C GLY A 174 -26.43 -5.62 -21.18
N ASP A 175 -27.65 -6.09 -21.45
CA ASP A 175 -28.25 -7.29 -20.85
C ASP A 175 -27.69 -8.58 -21.47
N ALA A 176 -26.37 -8.69 -21.54
CA ALA A 176 -25.67 -9.84 -22.09
C ALA A 176 -24.63 -10.38 -21.10
N ASN A 177 -24.45 -11.69 -21.08
CA ASN A 177 -23.38 -12.32 -20.31
C ASN A 177 -22.04 -12.08 -21.00
N TYR A 178 -21.15 -11.34 -20.35
CA TYR A 178 -19.78 -11.14 -20.80
C TYR A 178 -18.88 -12.24 -20.21
N TYR A 179 -18.30 -13.08 -21.07
CA TYR A 179 -17.43 -14.19 -20.63
C TYR A 179 -15.94 -13.84 -20.63
N GLY A 180 -15.59 -12.65 -21.10
CA GLY A 180 -14.21 -12.16 -21.14
C GLY A 180 -14.07 -10.90 -21.98
N THR A 181 -12.95 -10.20 -21.80
CA THR A 181 -12.58 -9.04 -22.59
C THR A 181 -11.08 -9.07 -22.85
N LYS A 182 -10.66 -8.54 -24.00
CA LYS A 182 -9.26 -8.34 -24.35
C LYS A 182 -9.11 -6.89 -24.80
N ALA A 183 -8.32 -6.13 -24.06
CA ALA A 183 -7.92 -4.78 -24.43
C ALA A 183 -6.41 -4.76 -24.70
N THR A 184 -6.00 -4.14 -25.80
CA THR A 184 -4.60 -3.79 -26.05
C THR A 184 -4.45 -2.31 -25.79
N ILE A 185 -3.65 -1.97 -24.78
CA ILE A 185 -3.36 -0.59 -24.41
C ILE A 185 -1.92 -0.31 -24.85
N ASN A 186 -1.73 0.64 -25.78
CA ASN A 186 -0.40 1.13 -26.12
C ASN A 186 -0.10 2.35 -25.24
N LEU A 187 1.07 2.35 -24.59
CA LEU A 187 1.48 3.38 -23.65
C LEU A 187 2.86 3.91 -24.06
N TRP A 188 2.95 5.21 -24.31
CA TRP A 188 4.20 5.87 -24.69
C TRP A 188 4.59 6.93 -23.67
N GLN A 189 5.65 6.64 -22.91
CA GLN A 189 6.31 7.56 -21.95
C GLN A 189 5.36 8.57 -21.26
N PRO A 190 4.35 8.09 -20.52
CA PRO A 190 3.47 8.97 -19.77
C PRO A 190 4.25 9.77 -18.72
N THR A 191 3.99 11.07 -18.68
CA THR A 191 4.59 12.01 -17.73
C THR A 191 3.52 12.57 -16.79
N ILE A 192 3.91 12.83 -15.55
CA ILE A 192 3.12 13.60 -14.59
C ILE A 192 3.67 15.03 -14.56
N ALA A 193 2.79 16.04 -14.53
CA ALA A 193 3.22 17.44 -14.55
C ALA A 193 3.56 17.94 -13.14
N THR A 194 2.83 17.46 -12.13
CA THR A 194 3.00 17.82 -10.72
C THR A 194 2.94 16.59 -9.81
N SER A 195 3.43 16.71 -8.58
CA SER A 195 3.46 15.62 -7.59
C SER A 195 2.07 15.16 -7.10
N GLY A 196 1.03 15.94 -7.40
CA GLY A 196 -0.37 15.57 -7.19
C GLY A 196 -1.00 14.80 -8.36
N ASP A 197 -0.34 14.74 -9.51
CA ASP A 197 -0.87 14.09 -10.71
C ASP A 197 -0.56 12.59 -10.71
N PHE A 198 -1.35 11.86 -11.47
CA PHE A 198 -1.06 10.48 -11.83
C PHE A 198 -1.43 10.21 -13.28
N SER A 199 -0.72 9.27 -13.91
CA SER A 199 -1.09 8.70 -15.19
C SER A 199 -1.56 7.27 -14.99
N LEU A 200 -2.68 6.90 -15.61
CA LEU A 200 -3.32 5.59 -15.45
C LEU A 200 -3.82 5.09 -16.79
N ALA A 201 -3.55 3.82 -17.08
CA ALA A 201 -4.15 3.12 -18.20
C ALA A 201 -4.59 1.74 -17.71
N GLN A 202 -5.90 1.48 -17.69
CA GLN A 202 -6.45 0.31 -17.01
C GLN A 202 -7.63 -0.30 -17.73
N LEU A 203 -7.79 -1.61 -17.53
CA LEU A 203 -9.01 -2.35 -17.77
C LEU A 203 -9.73 -2.53 -16.44
N TRP A 204 -11.03 -2.25 -16.44
CA TRP A 204 -11.91 -2.51 -15.30
C TRP A 204 -12.99 -3.51 -15.67
N ILE A 205 -13.17 -4.54 -14.84
CA ILE A 205 -14.34 -5.43 -14.89
C ILE A 205 -15.10 -5.20 -13.59
N SER A 206 -16.35 -4.75 -13.69
CA SER A 206 -17.22 -4.49 -12.54
C SER A 206 -18.46 -5.38 -12.55
N ALA A 207 -18.94 -5.72 -11.36
CA ALA A 207 -20.20 -6.43 -11.13
C ALA A 207 -20.90 -5.84 -9.91
N GLY A 208 -22.23 -5.75 -9.94
CA GLY A 208 -23.02 -5.10 -8.88
C GLY A 208 -23.17 -3.59 -9.08
N SER A 209 -23.67 -2.89 -8.06
CA SER A 209 -23.91 -1.44 -8.09
C SER A 209 -23.50 -0.76 -6.79
N TYR A 210 -23.22 0.55 -6.88
CA TYR A 210 -22.97 1.37 -5.70
C TYR A 210 -24.21 1.45 -4.81
N GLN A 211 -25.40 1.55 -5.41
CA GLN A 211 -26.67 1.67 -4.69
C GLN A 211 -26.95 0.42 -3.83
N ASN A 212 -26.65 -0.76 -4.36
CA ASN A 212 -26.89 -2.03 -3.70
C ASN A 212 -25.74 -2.45 -2.77
N LYS A 213 -24.64 -1.68 -2.72
CA LYS A 213 -23.45 -1.95 -1.90
C LYS A 213 -22.80 -3.30 -2.17
N ASP A 214 -22.96 -3.81 -3.38
CA ASP A 214 -22.42 -5.10 -3.85
C ASP A 214 -21.44 -4.93 -5.02
N LEU A 215 -20.96 -3.69 -5.25
CA LEU A 215 -19.98 -3.39 -6.29
C LEU A 215 -18.66 -4.13 -6.01
N ASN A 216 -18.33 -5.04 -6.91
CA ASN A 216 -17.07 -5.75 -6.96
C ASN A 216 -16.34 -5.40 -8.24
N THR A 217 -15.04 -5.22 -8.14
CA THR A 217 -14.27 -4.85 -9.31
C THR A 217 -12.89 -5.49 -9.39
N ILE A 218 -12.47 -5.78 -10.62
CA ILE A 218 -11.15 -6.30 -10.96
C ILE A 218 -10.47 -5.30 -11.88
N GLU A 219 -9.35 -4.75 -11.43
CA GLU A 219 -8.57 -3.75 -12.14
C GLU A 219 -7.23 -4.32 -12.55
N ALA A 220 -6.88 -4.17 -13.82
CA ALA A 220 -5.55 -4.49 -14.31
C ALA A 220 -5.07 -3.38 -15.23
N GLY A 221 -3.90 -2.84 -14.94
CA GLY A 221 -3.41 -1.70 -15.68
C GLY A 221 -2.02 -1.23 -15.26
N TRP A 222 -1.62 -0.13 -15.87
CA TRP A 222 -0.38 0.56 -15.61
C TRP A 222 -0.67 1.88 -14.90
N GLN A 223 0.14 2.23 -13.89
CA GLN A 223 0.00 3.48 -13.15
C GLN A 223 1.37 4.11 -12.82
N VAL A 224 1.47 5.43 -12.98
CA VAL A 224 2.52 6.27 -12.38
C VAL A 224 1.89 7.30 -11.46
N CYS A 225 2.34 7.29 -10.20
CA CYS A 225 1.90 8.20 -9.15
C CYS A 225 3.06 8.41 -8.16
N GLU A 226 3.43 9.66 -7.93
CA GLU A 226 4.58 10.03 -7.09
C GLU A 226 4.24 9.97 -5.58
N THR A 227 3.00 10.23 -5.20
CA THR A 227 2.57 10.20 -3.79
C THR A 227 2.36 8.79 -3.24
N LEU A 228 2.15 7.79 -4.10
CA LEU A 228 2.04 6.38 -3.69
C LEU A 228 3.40 5.67 -3.65
N ARG A 229 4.45 6.26 -4.22
CA ARG A 229 5.81 5.74 -4.16
C ARG A 229 6.81 6.86 -3.87
N ALA A 230 7.41 6.84 -2.69
CA ALA A 230 8.68 7.53 -2.45
C ALA A 230 9.82 6.82 -3.22
N GLY A 231 9.75 6.88 -4.56
CA GLY A 231 10.61 6.23 -5.53
C GLY A 231 9.88 6.06 -6.87
N SER A 232 10.35 6.74 -7.92
CA SER A 232 9.84 6.68 -9.28
C SER A 232 9.98 5.26 -9.87
N ILE A 233 8.93 4.44 -9.75
CA ILE A 233 8.88 3.12 -10.40
C ILE A 233 7.58 3.00 -11.21
N GLN A 234 7.75 2.67 -12.49
CA GLN A 234 6.71 2.21 -13.40
C GLN A 234 6.33 0.79 -13.00
N GLU A 235 5.12 0.57 -12.46
CA GLU A 235 4.68 -0.80 -12.12
C GLU A 235 3.31 -1.07 -12.74
N LEU A 236 3.15 -2.31 -13.23
CA LEU A 236 1.84 -2.89 -13.46
C LEU A 236 1.18 -3.15 -12.11
N ALA A 237 -0.02 -2.61 -11.94
CA ALA A 237 -0.86 -2.88 -10.81
C ALA A 237 -1.99 -3.81 -11.26
N ALA A 238 -2.07 -4.98 -10.64
CA ALA A 238 -3.29 -5.77 -10.62
C ALA A 238 -3.88 -5.59 -9.22
N SER A 239 -5.02 -4.92 -9.14
CA SER A 239 -5.71 -4.68 -7.88
C SER A 239 -7.07 -5.37 -7.90
N PHE A 240 -7.31 -6.21 -6.89
CA PHE A 240 -8.65 -6.65 -6.55
C PHE A 240 -9.20 -5.68 -5.51
N ILE A 241 -10.17 -4.87 -5.89
CA ILE A 241 -10.83 -3.96 -4.96
C ILE A 241 -12.21 -4.53 -4.66
N ILE A 242 -12.32 -5.19 -3.50
CA ILE A 242 -13.59 -5.51 -2.86
C ILE A 242 -13.85 -4.37 -1.88
N PHE A 243 -14.85 -3.53 -2.15
CA PHE A 243 -15.25 -2.47 -1.22
C PHE A 243 -16.16 -3.05 -0.13
N PRO A 244 -15.77 -3.06 1.16
CA PRO A 244 -16.75 -3.00 2.24
C PRO A 244 -17.26 -1.55 2.35
N CYS A 245 -18.56 -1.39 2.14
CA CYS A 245 -19.23 -0.09 2.06
C CYS A 245 -19.07 0.76 3.34
N HIS A 246 -18.56 1.97 3.18
CA HIS A 246 -19.12 3.16 3.83
C HIS A 246 -18.76 4.40 3.02
N GLN A 247 -19.66 4.85 2.15
CA GLN A 247 -19.71 6.28 1.83
C GLN A 247 -21.13 6.68 1.40
N GLU A 248 -21.63 7.70 2.10
CA GLU A 248 -22.87 8.39 1.82
C GLU A 248 -22.87 9.02 0.43
N LEU A 249 -24.07 9.00 -0.14
CA LEU A 249 -24.50 9.71 -1.33
C LEU A 249 -24.25 11.22 -1.20
N SER A 250 -23.81 11.85 -2.30
CA SER A 250 -24.57 12.97 -2.82
C SER A 250 -24.55 12.94 -4.35
N GLU A 251 -25.71 12.61 -4.89
CA GLU A 251 -26.15 12.96 -6.24
C GLU A 251 -25.85 14.44 -6.56
N ARG A 252 -25.49 14.73 -7.81
CA ARG A 252 -26.38 15.46 -8.74
C ARG A 252 -25.75 15.63 -10.13
N GLN A 253 -26.47 15.05 -11.10
CA GLN A 253 -26.87 15.59 -12.42
C GLN A 253 -25.76 15.92 -13.44
N LEU A 254 -25.87 15.71 -14.75
CA LEU A 254 -26.83 15.14 -15.72
C LEU A 254 -25.98 14.98 -17.02
N VAL A 255 -26.28 14.13 -18.00
CA VAL A 255 -27.21 14.34 -19.13
C VAL A 255 -27.17 12.98 -19.88
N GLN A 256 -28.26 12.32 -20.26
CA GLN A 256 -29.62 12.75 -20.62
C GLN A 256 -30.69 12.26 -19.64
#